data_AF-A0A3M1DG30-F1
#
_entry.id   AF-A0A3M1DG30-F1
#
_cell.length_a   1.000
_cell.length_b   1.000
_cell.length_c   1.000
_cell.angle_alpha   90.00
_cell.angle_beta   90.00
_cell.angle_gamma   90.00
#
_symmetry.space_group_name_H-M   'P 1'
#
loop_
_entity.id
_entity.type
_entity.pdbx_description
1 polymer ?
#
loop_
_entity_poly.entity_id
_entity_poly.type
_entity_poly.pdbx_seq_one_letter_code
_entity_poly.pdbx_strand_id
1 'polypeptide(L)'
;MMFFAKTFGCCRFVWNKMLDEKLNAYKKKECIPRITPAKYKAEFPFLKEVDSFVLVAVQNHIENAFRNHFKNRKHFKLPKFKKKKDKQSCTTYNVHDSIRVDFDKGLLYLPKLREGVKIELHRRFDGKIKSVTVSKTTDGKYYASILVETENPRNKVVGLKVRLAG
;
A
#
# COMPACT_ATOMS: atom_id res chain seq x y z
N MET A 1 9.12 3.10 14.46
CA MET A 1 8.85 1.87 13.67
C MET A 1 7.54 1.13 13.99
N MET A 2 6.93 1.31 15.18
CA MET A 2 5.68 0.61 15.58
C MET A 2 4.47 0.93 14.68
N PHE A 3 4.39 2.18 14.18
CA PHE A 3 3.34 2.64 13.25
C PHE A 3 3.21 1.76 11.99
N PHE A 4 4.32 1.49 11.29
CA PHE A 4 4.29 0.69 10.06
C PHE A 4 3.96 -0.77 10.34
N ALA A 5 4.45 -1.34 11.45
CA ALA A 5 4.13 -2.71 11.83
C ALA A 5 2.61 -2.91 12.04
N LYS A 6 1.96 -1.97 12.73
CA LYS A 6 0.50 -1.94 12.90
C LYS A 6 -0.23 -1.77 11.58
N THR A 7 0.23 -0.85 10.74
CA THR A 7 -0.33 -0.58 9.42
C THR A 7 -0.25 -1.81 8.50
N PHE A 8 0.89 -2.51 8.46
CA PHE A 8 1.06 -3.75 7.71
C PHE A 8 0.18 -4.88 8.26
N GLY A 9 0.01 -4.95 9.58
CA GLY A 9 -0.92 -5.88 10.22
C GLY A 9 -2.35 -5.68 9.71
N CYS A 10 -2.84 -4.44 9.71
CA CYS A 10 -4.17 -4.09 9.20
C CYS A 10 -4.31 -4.40 7.71
N CYS A 11 -3.29 -4.07 6.90
CA CYS A 11 -3.29 -4.38 5.46
C CYS A 11 -3.40 -5.89 5.21
N ARG A 12 -2.61 -6.68 5.94
CA ARG A 12 -2.61 -8.14 5.81
C ARG A 12 -3.95 -8.73 6.24
N PHE A 13 -4.51 -8.24 7.34
CA PHE A 13 -5.81 -8.67 7.83
C PHE A 13 -6.90 -8.43 6.78
N VAL A 14 -7.03 -7.19 6.29
CA VAL A 14 -8.05 -6.82 5.30
C VAL A 14 -7.86 -7.59 3.99
N TRP A 15 -6.63 -7.71 3.50
CA TRP A 15 -6.34 -8.51 2.30
C TRP A 15 -6.80 -9.96 2.47
N ASN A 16 -6.42 -10.61 3.58
CA ASN A 16 -6.75 -12.02 3.80
C ASN A 16 -8.26 -12.22 3.99
N LYS A 17 -8.94 -11.30 4.69
CA LYS A 17 -10.40 -11.36 4.88
C LYS A 17 -11.16 -11.20 3.55
N MET A 18 -10.78 -10.20 2.74
CA MET A 18 -11.37 -10.02 1.40
C MET A 18 -11.09 -11.21 0.48
N LEU A 19 -9.88 -11.76 0.55
CA LEU A 19 -9.49 -12.90 -0.26
C LEU A 19 -10.31 -14.13 0.09
N ASP A 20 -10.49 -14.40 1.37
CA ASP A 20 -11.30 -15.52 1.86
C ASP A 20 -12.74 -15.43 1.34
N GLU A 21 -13.41 -14.29 1.55
CA GLU A 21 -14.78 -14.06 1.08
C GLU A 21 -14.91 -14.24 -0.45
N LYS A 22 -13.98 -13.66 -1.22
CA LYS A 22 -13.99 -13.78 -2.69
C LYS A 22 -13.70 -15.20 -3.17
N LEU A 23 -12.75 -15.91 -2.54
CA LEU A 23 -12.44 -17.30 -2.89
C LEU A 23 -13.60 -18.24 -2.52
N ASN A 24 -14.30 -17.98 -1.42
CA ASN A 24 -15.48 -18.76 -1.03
C ASN A 24 -16.62 -18.59 -2.06
N ALA A 25 -16.92 -17.36 -2.48
CA ALA A 25 -17.88 -17.12 -3.57
C ALA A 25 -17.44 -17.81 -4.88
N TYR A 26 -16.15 -17.68 -5.24
CA TYR A 26 -15.60 -18.32 -6.43
C TYR A 26 -15.72 -19.85 -6.42
N LYS A 27 -15.43 -20.50 -5.27
CA LYS A 27 -15.57 -21.96 -5.10
C LYS A 27 -17.03 -22.41 -5.22
N LYS A 28 -17.97 -21.62 -4.70
CA LYS A 28 -19.41 -21.88 -4.80
C LYS A 28 -20.00 -21.54 -6.18
N LYS A 29 -19.20 -21.02 -7.12
CA LYS A 29 -19.65 -20.50 -8.42
C LYS A 29 -20.67 -19.36 -8.29
N GLU A 30 -20.59 -18.60 -7.21
CA GLU A 30 -21.40 -17.43 -6.95
C GLU A 30 -20.77 -16.17 -7.55
N CYS A 31 -21.54 -15.08 -7.62
CA CYS A 31 -21.00 -13.77 -7.99
C CYS A 31 -19.95 -13.33 -6.97
N ILE A 32 -18.77 -12.96 -7.45
CA ILE A 32 -17.68 -12.50 -6.57
C ILE A 32 -18.05 -11.14 -6.00
N PRO A 33 -18.19 -11.00 -4.67
CA PRO A 33 -18.67 -9.77 -4.08
C PRO A 33 -17.64 -8.65 -4.21
N ARG A 34 -18.11 -7.42 -4.39
CA ARG A 34 -17.29 -6.21 -4.22
C ARG A 34 -17.34 -5.79 -2.76
N ILE A 35 -16.22 -5.97 -2.06
CA ILE A 35 -16.15 -5.73 -0.62
C ILE A 35 -15.49 -4.39 -0.36
N THR A 36 -16.04 -3.59 0.57
CA THR A 36 -15.47 -2.31 0.98
C THR A 36 -14.84 -2.40 2.36
N PRO A 37 -13.76 -1.64 2.64
CA PRO A 37 -13.18 -1.55 3.97
C PRO A 37 -14.15 -1.03 5.05
N ALA A 38 -15.20 -0.30 4.67
CA ALA A 38 -16.19 0.24 5.61
C ALA A 38 -16.89 -0.87 6.39
N LYS A 39 -17.26 -1.98 5.72
CA LYS A 39 -17.81 -3.19 6.34
C LYS A 39 -16.91 -3.67 7.48
N TYR A 40 -15.62 -3.84 7.20
CA TYR A 40 -14.68 -4.33 8.19
C TYR A 40 -14.38 -3.34 9.31
N LYS A 41 -14.45 -2.03 9.06
CA LYS A 41 -14.26 -1.04 10.14
C LYS A 41 -15.39 -1.07 11.17
N ALA A 42 -16.59 -1.51 10.79
CA ALA A 42 -17.69 -1.70 11.72
C ALA A 42 -17.44 -2.94 12.60
N GLU A 43 -17.03 -4.06 11.98
CA GLU A 43 -16.76 -5.33 12.67
C GLU A 43 -15.45 -5.32 13.49
N PHE A 44 -14.44 -4.59 13.02
CA PHE A 44 -13.08 -4.60 13.55
C PHE A 44 -12.57 -3.16 13.81
N PRO A 45 -12.86 -2.59 15.00
CA PRO A 45 -12.55 -1.20 15.32
C PRO A 45 -11.07 -0.82 15.20
N PHE A 46 -10.14 -1.75 15.41
CA PHE A 46 -8.69 -1.50 15.26
C PHE A 46 -8.30 -1.03 13.84
N LEU A 47 -9.13 -1.30 12.82
CA LEU A 47 -8.92 -0.79 11.46
C LEU A 47 -9.12 0.74 11.34
N LYS A 48 -9.72 1.40 12.33
CA LYS A 48 -9.86 2.86 12.37
C LYS A 48 -8.59 3.57 12.84
N GLU A 49 -7.64 2.82 13.41
CA GLU A 49 -6.39 3.36 13.95
C GLU A 49 -5.36 3.66 12.84
N VAL A 50 -5.54 3.08 11.66
CA VAL A 50 -4.70 3.32 10.48
C VAL A 50 -5.36 4.28 9.51
N ASP A 51 -4.56 4.84 8.61
CA ASP A 51 -5.08 5.66 7.52
C ASP A 51 -6.11 4.90 6.68
N SER A 52 -7.25 5.55 6.43
CA SER A 52 -8.33 4.98 5.63
C SER A 52 -7.91 4.69 4.19
N PHE A 53 -7.04 5.52 3.59
CA PHE A 53 -6.57 5.33 2.23
C PHE A 53 -5.70 4.09 2.08
N VAL A 54 -5.04 3.66 3.15
CA VAL A 54 -4.31 2.39 3.16
C VAL A 54 -5.24 1.19 2.95
N LEU A 55 -6.40 1.19 3.60
CA LEU A 55 -7.37 0.10 3.44
C LEU A 55 -8.06 0.15 2.07
N VAL A 56 -8.30 1.35 1.54
CA VAL A 56 -8.79 1.54 0.16
C VAL A 56 -7.77 1.03 -0.85
N ALA A 57 -6.47 1.28 -0.64
CA ALA A 57 -5.43 0.74 -1.52
C ALA A 57 -5.39 -0.79 -1.50
N VAL A 58 -5.58 -1.42 -0.33
CA VAL A 58 -5.69 -2.88 -0.21
C VAL A 58 -6.89 -3.42 -1.00
N GLN A 59 -8.05 -2.77 -0.91
CA GLN A 59 -9.22 -3.08 -1.72
C GLN A 59 -8.89 -2.99 -3.22
N ASN A 60 -8.31 -1.88 -3.68
CA ASN A 60 -7.95 -1.69 -5.08
C ASN A 60 -6.96 -2.75 -5.58
N HIS A 61 -5.98 -3.13 -4.75
CA HIS A 61 -5.01 -4.17 -5.10
C HIS A 61 -5.68 -5.54 -5.26
N ILE A 62 -6.62 -5.92 -4.38
CA ILE A 62 -7.29 -7.22 -4.51
C ILE A 62 -8.26 -7.25 -5.69
N GLU A 63 -9.03 -6.18 -5.91
CA GLU A 63 -9.91 -6.07 -7.08
C GLU A 63 -9.10 -6.15 -8.39
N ASN A 64 -7.95 -5.47 -8.45
CA ASN A 64 -7.05 -5.56 -9.60
C ASN A 64 -6.49 -6.97 -9.78
N ALA A 65 -6.13 -7.67 -8.71
CA ALA A 65 -5.61 -9.03 -8.80
C ALA A 65 -6.66 -10.01 -9.38
N PHE A 66 -7.90 -9.94 -8.90
CA PHE A 66 -9.00 -10.75 -9.45
C PHE A 66 -9.33 -10.36 -10.89
N ARG A 67 -9.44 -9.05 -11.19
CA ARG A 67 -9.68 -8.56 -12.55
C ARG A 67 -8.61 -9.05 -13.53
N ASN A 68 -7.34 -8.95 -13.16
CA ASN A 68 -6.22 -9.40 -14.00
C ASN A 68 -6.25 -10.92 -14.17
N HIS A 69 -6.51 -11.68 -13.10
CA HIS A 69 -6.67 -13.13 -13.17
C HIS A 69 -7.75 -13.52 -14.18
N PHE A 70 -8.95 -12.93 -14.11
CA PHE A 70 -10.02 -13.27 -15.03
C PHE A 70 -9.81 -12.77 -16.45
N LYS A 71 -9.14 -11.62 -16.64
CA LYS A 71 -8.79 -11.09 -17.96
C LYS A 71 -7.75 -11.97 -18.67
N ASN A 72 -6.76 -12.51 -17.95
CA ASN A 72 -5.73 -13.38 -18.54
C ASN A 72 -5.27 -14.44 -17.52
N ARG A 73 -6.02 -15.54 -17.44
CA ARG A 73 -5.77 -16.65 -16.50
C ARG A 73 -4.45 -17.37 -16.73
N LYS A 74 -3.93 -17.35 -17.96
CA LYS A 74 -2.64 -17.97 -18.31
C LYS A 74 -1.47 -17.21 -17.69
N HIS A 75 -1.55 -15.88 -17.64
CA HIS A 75 -0.48 -15.03 -17.13
C HIS A 75 -0.64 -14.68 -15.63
N PHE A 76 -1.86 -14.40 -15.19
CA PHE A 76 -2.13 -13.97 -13.81
C PHE A 76 -2.78 -15.11 -13.01
N LYS A 77 -2.12 -15.56 -11.96
CA LYS A 77 -2.67 -16.54 -10.99
C LYS A 77 -3.63 -15.86 -10.02
N LEU A 78 -4.48 -16.66 -9.38
CA LEU A 78 -5.31 -16.18 -8.27
C LEU A 78 -4.42 -15.58 -7.15
N PRO A 79 -4.88 -14.49 -6.51
CA PRO A 79 -4.19 -13.91 -5.37
C PRO A 79 -4.04 -14.92 -4.22
N LYS A 80 -2.93 -14.82 -3.48
CA LYS A 80 -2.61 -15.69 -2.34
C LYS A 80 -2.76 -14.94 -1.02
N PHE A 81 -3.00 -15.69 0.05
CA PHE A 81 -2.98 -15.16 1.41
C PHE A 81 -1.60 -14.59 1.75
N LYS A 82 -1.57 -13.43 2.38
CA LYS A 82 -0.35 -12.76 2.84
C LYS A 82 0.06 -13.29 4.20
N LYS A 83 1.35 -13.57 4.39
CA LYS A 83 1.93 -13.99 5.68
C LYS A 83 2.71 -12.83 6.32
N LYS A 84 2.92 -12.90 7.64
CA LYS A 84 3.70 -11.89 8.39
C LYS A 84 5.19 -11.90 8.08
N LYS A 85 5.73 -13.08 7.78
CA LYS A 85 7.15 -13.29 7.48
C LYS A 85 7.55 -12.87 6.06
N ASP A 86 6.56 -12.69 5.17
CA ASP A 86 6.82 -12.25 3.79
C ASP A 86 7.10 -10.74 3.73
N LYS A 87 7.46 -10.25 2.54
CA LYS A 87 7.53 -8.81 2.26
C LYS A 87 6.20 -8.14 2.63
N GLN A 88 6.28 -7.07 3.41
CA GLN A 88 5.13 -6.28 3.83
C GLN A 88 5.11 -4.95 3.10
N SER A 89 3.92 -4.45 2.80
CA SER A 89 3.77 -3.12 2.19
C SER A 89 2.41 -2.52 2.51
N CYS A 90 2.37 -1.19 2.57
CA CYS A 90 1.16 -0.40 2.58
C CYS A 90 1.31 0.74 1.56
N THR A 91 0.21 1.09 0.90
CA THR A 91 0.16 2.22 -0.03
C THR A 91 -0.86 3.20 0.51
N THR A 92 -0.54 4.49 0.55
CA THR A 92 -1.49 5.55 0.85
C THR A 92 -1.52 6.55 -0.30
N TYR A 93 -2.68 7.18 -0.51
CA TYR A 93 -2.91 8.12 -1.59
C TYR A 93 -2.78 9.54 -1.07
N ASN A 94 -2.20 10.42 -1.89
CA ASN A 94 -2.12 11.83 -1.57
C ASN A 94 -3.47 12.49 -1.87
N VAL A 95 -4.16 12.95 -0.84
CA VAL A 95 -5.45 13.64 -0.93
C VAL A 95 -5.36 14.89 -0.08
N HIS A 96 -5.64 16.05 -0.68
CA HIS A 96 -5.50 17.37 -0.04
C HIS A 96 -4.12 17.57 0.60
N ASP A 97 -3.06 17.20 -0.14
CA ASP A 97 -1.65 17.34 0.27
C ASP A 97 -1.30 16.69 1.62
N SER A 98 -1.98 15.57 1.91
CA SER A 98 -1.77 14.76 3.09
C SER A 98 -0.41 14.04 3.10
N ILE A 99 0.26 13.95 1.95
CA ILE A 99 1.62 13.41 1.79
C ILE A 99 2.55 14.52 1.32
N ARG A 100 3.68 14.71 2.00
CA ARG A 100 4.69 15.72 1.64
C ARG A 100 6.10 15.18 1.86
N VAL A 101 7.04 15.64 1.03
CA VAL A 101 8.47 15.42 1.22
C VAL A 101 9.13 16.76 1.50
N ASP A 102 9.86 16.86 2.60
CA ASP A 102 10.78 17.96 2.90
C ASP A 102 12.18 17.49 2.50
N PHE A 103 12.68 18.00 1.36
CA PHE A 103 13.97 17.58 0.80
C PHE A 103 15.16 18.12 1.58
N ASP A 104 15.00 19.24 2.27
CA ASP A 104 16.09 19.89 3.00
C ASP A 104 16.29 19.22 4.36
N LYS A 105 15.20 18.76 4.99
CA LYS A 105 15.25 17.97 6.23
C LYS A 105 15.30 16.47 6.01
N GLY A 106 15.12 16.01 4.77
CA GLY A 106 15.03 14.58 4.44
C GLY A 106 13.87 13.88 5.15
N LEU A 107 12.70 14.53 5.23
CA LEU A 107 11.52 14.00 5.93
C LEU A 107 10.38 13.67 4.96
N LEU A 108 9.75 12.52 5.19
CA LEU A 108 8.51 12.10 4.54
C LEU A 108 7.35 12.18 5.52
N TYR A 109 6.39 13.06 5.23
CA TYR A 109 5.14 13.18 5.96
C TYR A 109 4.08 12.28 5.34
N LEU A 110 3.42 11.48 6.18
CA LEU A 110 2.34 10.58 5.77
C LEU A 110 1.08 10.86 6.60
N PRO A 111 -0.12 10.49 6.10
CA PRO A 111 -1.33 10.47 6.89
C PRO A 111 -1.12 9.70 8.20
N LYS A 112 -1.63 10.27 9.31
CA LYS A 112 -1.50 9.73 10.68
C LYS A 112 -0.05 9.64 11.21
N LEU A 113 0.95 10.12 10.47
CA LEU A 113 2.35 10.20 10.89
C LEU A 113 2.89 11.62 10.62
N ARG A 114 2.40 12.57 11.41
CA ARG A 114 2.59 14.02 11.20
C ARG A 114 3.98 14.53 11.59
N GLU A 115 4.67 13.82 12.48
CA GLU A 115 6.06 14.09 12.87
C GLU A 115 7.05 13.94 11.69
N GLY A 116 6.64 13.20 10.65
CA GLY A 116 7.50 12.88 9.52
C GLY A 116 8.46 11.73 9.82
N VAL A 117 8.93 11.06 8.77
CA VAL A 117 9.89 9.96 8.85
C VAL A 117 11.14 10.36 8.11
N LYS A 118 12.30 10.19 8.74
CA LYS A 118 13.59 10.40 8.06
C LYS A 118 13.75 9.44 6.90
N ILE A 119 14.14 9.97 5.75
CA ILE A 119 14.34 9.21 4.52
C ILE A 119 15.65 9.60 3.85
N GLU A 120 16.34 8.59 3.32
CA GLU A 120 17.47 8.77 2.41
C GLU A 120 16.94 8.84 0.99
N LEU A 121 16.70 10.06 0.52
CA LEU A 121 16.32 10.32 -0.87
C LEU A 121 17.54 10.24 -1.77
N HIS A 122 17.52 9.28 -2.67
CA HIS A 122 18.48 9.23 -3.76
C HIS A 122 18.33 10.39 -4.77
N ARG A 123 17.15 11.05 -4.84
CA ARG A 123 16.83 12.09 -5.85
C ARG A 123 15.78 13.09 -5.37
N ARG A 124 15.91 14.34 -5.84
CA ARG A 124 14.83 15.34 -5.84
C ARG A 124 13.90 15.11 -7.04
N PHE A 125 12.66 15.56 -6.93
CA PHE A 125 11.67 15.45 -8.01
C PHE A 125 10.73 16.66 -8.00
N ASP A 126 10.22 17.00 -9.18
CA ASP A 126 9.19 18.02 -9.37
C ASP A 126 7.89 17.37 -9.84
N GLY A 127 6.77 17.87 -9.34
CA GLY A 127 5.44 17.39 -9.67
C GLY A 127 4.60 17.02 -8.44
N LYS A 128 3.40 16.50 -8.70
CA LYS A 128 2.41 16.20 -7.66
C LYS A 128 2.56 14.76 -7.18
N ILE A 129 2.80 14.56 -5.89
CA ILE A 129 2.75 13.21 -5.30
C ILE A 129 1.33 12.66 -5.44
N LYS A 130 1.19 11.46 -6.00
CA LYS A 130 -0.09 10.73 -6.13
C LYS A 130 -0.28 9.70 -5.03
N SER A 131 0.79 9.01 -4.68
CA SER A 131 0.76 7.98 -3.63
C SER A 131 2.14 7.67 -3.13
N VAL A 132 2.22 7.09 -1.93
CA VAL A 132 3.45 6.50 -1.40
C VAL A 132 3.18 5.07 -0.99
N THR A 133 4.05 4.16 -1.44
CA THR A 133 4.11 2.79 -0.96
C THR A 133 5.29 2.63 -0.02
N VAL A 134 5.02 2.33 1.25
CA VAL A 134 6.05 1.93 2.21
C VAL A 134 6.11 0.40 2.23
N SER A 135 7.31 -0.16 2.12
CA SER A 135 7.54 -1.59 2.17
C SER A 135 8.64 -1.97 3.15
N LYS A 136 8.52 -3.16 3.73
CA LYS A 136 9.51 -3.80 4.59
C LYS A 136 9.95 -5.12 3.96
N THR A 137 11.25 -5.26 3.72
CA THR A 137 11.87 -6.50 3.26
C THR A 137 12.05 -7.51 4.41
N THR A 138 12.33 -8.77 4.07
CA THR A 138 12.49 -9.86 5.04
C THR A 138 13.69 -9.65 5.97
N ASP A 139 14.73 -8.96 5.48
CA ASP A 139 15.91 -8.51 6.25
C ASP A 139 15.64 -7.27 7.12
N GLY A 140 14.39 -6.81 7.20
CA GLY A 140 13.99 -5.73 8.10
C GLY A 140 14.12 -4.32 7.54
N LYS A 141 14.71 -4.13 6.36
CA LYS A 141 14.89 -2.80 5.75
C LYS A 141 13.57 -2.23 5.25
N TYR A 142 13.43 -0.91 5.40
CA TYR A 142 12.25 -0.19 4.94
C TYR A 142 12.56 0.67 3.72
N TYR A 143 11.60 0.72 2.80
CA TYR A 143 11.68 1.52 1.60
C TYR A 143 10.38 2.26 1.33
N ALA A 144 10.50 3.50 0.87
CA ALA A 144 9.39 4.27 0.31
C ALA A 144 9.51 4.32 -1.22
N SER A 145 8.39 4.14 -1.91
CA SER A 145 8.25 4.38 -3.34
C SER A 145 7.22 5.48 -3.51
N ILE A 146 7.64 6.60 -4.07
CA ILE A 146 6.83 7.81 -4.24
C ILE A 146 6.41 7.87 -5.71
N LEU A 147 5.10 7.83 -5.96
CA LEU A 147 4.55 8.01 -7.30
C LEU A 147 4.26 9.50 -7.49
N VAL A 148 4.83 10.08 -8.54
CA VAL A 148 4.73 11.51 -8.85
C VAL A 148 4.14 11.68 -10.24
N GLU A 149 3.15 12.56 -10.35
CA GLU A 149 2.57 13.03 -11.61
C GLU A 149 3.32 14.31 -12.03
N THR A 150 3.88 14.30 -13.22
CA THR A 150 4.74 15.37 -13.74
C THR A 150 4.64 15.42 -15.26
N GLU A 151 4.79 16.61 -15.84
CA GLU A 151 4.74 16.82 -17.29
C GLU A 151 6.00 16.31 -18.01
N ASN A 152 7.11 16.19 -17.31
CA ASN A 152 8.40 15.77 -17.88
C ASN A 152 8.95 14.52 -17.17
N PRO A 153 8.46 13.30 -17.52
CA PRO A 153 8.85 12.06 -16.85
C PRO A 153 10.25 11.57 -17.30
N ARG A 154 11.29 12.40 -17.15
CA ARG A 154 12.68 11.96 -17.38
C ARG A 154 13.19 11.17 -16.18
N ASN A 155 13.04 9.85 -16.23
CA ASN A 155 13.75 8.93 -15.34
C ASN A 155 15.18 8.74 -15.83
N LYS A 156 16.18 9.36 -15.20
CA LYS A 156 17.59 8.90 -15.34
C LYS A 156 17.70 7.50 -14.70
N VAL A 157 17.44 6.43 -15.44
CA VAL A 157 17.26 5.07 -14.87
C VAL A 157 18.56 4.57 -14.21
N VAL A 158 18.54 4.38 -12.88
CA VAL A 158 19.39 3.45 -12.11
C VAL A 158 18.58 3.04 -10.87
N GLY A 159 18.44 1.74 -10.60
CA GLY A 159 17.53 1.07 -9.65
C GLY A 159 16.93 1.87 -8.48
N LEU A 160 15.59 1.94 -8.45
CA LEU A 160 14.76 2.81 -7.59
C LEU A 160 14.37 2.21 -6.24
N LYS A 161 14.90 2.72 -5.11
CA LYS A 161 14.23 2.71 -3.80
C LYS A 161 14.72 3.87 -2.90
N VAL A 162 13.81 4.63 -2.30
CA VAL A 162 14.12 5.53 -1.17
C VAL A 162 14.18 4.67 0.10
N ARG A 163 15.23 4.79 0.91
CA ARG A 163 15.35 4.05 2.18
C ARG A 163 14.74 4.88 3.30
N LEU A 164 14.01 4.26 4.22
CA LEU A 164 13.68 4.94 5.49
C LEU A 164 14.91 4.82 6.40
N ALA A 165 15.34 5.93 6.99
CA ALA A 165 16.39 5.91 8.00
C ALA A 165 15.80 5.35 9.31
N GLY A 166 16.53 4.41 9.91
CA GLY A 166 16.16 3.73 11.16
C GLY A 166 16.33 4.61 12.37
#